data_AF-A0A6C2UCU3-F1
#
_entry.id   AF-A0A6C2UCU3-F1
#
_cell.length_a   1.000
_cell.length_b   1.000
_cell.length_c   1.000
_cell.angle_alpha   90.00
_cell.angle_beta   90.00
_cell.angle_gamma   90.00
#
_symmetry.space_group_name_H-M   'P 1'
#
loop_
_entity.id
_entity.type
_entity.pdbx_description
1 polymer ?
#
loop_
_entity_poly.entity_id
_entity_poly.type
_entity_poly.pdbx_seq_one_letter_code
_entity_poly.pdbx_strand_id
1 'polypeptide(L)'
;MIKLNASYSKKVPAEQEYSSKSFMACVEVELPTGASARELQDKIHDTFELVKQSVESEISGQTGQRSSGREERPQGRQQRPRQHQPDGKASNKQISYLLDLAKSRGVMPRDLDADIRQRYAYAETVYDLSRADCSFMIDHVQRQKAAA
;
A
#
# COMPACT_ATOMS: atom_id res chain seq x y z
N MET A 1 14.78 -18.63 -28.77
CA MET A 1 13.96 -18.19 -27.64
C MET A 1 14.68 -17.02 -26.98
N ILE A 2 14.09 -15.82 -26.99
CA ILE A 2 14.72 -14.62 -26.44
C ILE A 2 14.12 -14.36 -25.06
N LYS A 3 14.97 -14.11 -24.07
CA LYS A 3 14.57 -13.81 -22.70
C LYS A 3 14.93 -12.36 -22.35
N LEU A 4 13.98 -11.65 -21.76
CA LEU A 4 14.18 -10.33 -21.19
C LEU A 4 14.31 -10.49 -19.67
N ASN A 5 15.46 -10.10 -19.13
CA ASN A 5 15.66 -9.98 -17.70
C ASN A 5 15.68 -8.50 -17.32
N ALA A 6 14.80 -8.10 -16.41
CA ALA A 6 14.75 -6.75 -15.88
C ALA A 6 14.95 -6.82 -14.36
N SER A 7 15.93 -6.06 -13.87
CA SER A 7 16.21 -5.95 -12.45
C SER A 7 16.37 -4.48 -12.04
N TYR A 8 15.90 -4.16 -10.85
CA TYR A 8 16.08 -2.85 -10.24
C TYR A 8 16.38 -3.04 -8.77
N SER A 9 17.42 -2.36 -8.28
CA SER A 9 17.75 -2.34 -6.86
C SER A 9 18.03 -0.92 -6.40
N LYS A 10 17.62 -0.62 -5.16
CA LYS A 10 17.79 0.69 -4.55
C LYS A 10 18.10 0.53 -3.08
N LYS A 11 19.14 1.21 -2.63
CA LYS A 11 19.49 1.32 -1.21
C LYS A 11 18.94 2.63 -0.67
N VAL A 12 18.33 2.57 0.51
CA VAL A 12 17.83 3.73 1.24
C VAL A 12 18.43 3.75 2.65
N PRO A 13 18.62 4.93 3.26
CA PRO A 13 19.05 5.03 4.65
C PRO A 13 18.09 4.29 5.58
N ALA A 14 18.63 3.59 6.58
CA ALA A 14 17.83 3.00 7.64
C ALA A 14 17.75 3.94 8.86
N GLU A 15 16.89 3.60 9.82
CA GLU A 15 16.63 4.41 11.02
C GLU A 15 17.80 4.44 12.02
N GLN A 16 18.79 3.56 11.86
CA GLN A 16 19.99 3.49 12.70
C GLN A 16 21.20 4.06 11.96
N GLU A 17 22.08 4.75 12.70
CA GLU A 17 23.37 5.21 12.17
C GLU A 17 24.18 4.04 11.61
N TYR A 18 24.81 4.27 10.46
CA TYR A 18 25.56 3.27 9.68
C TYR A 18 24.75 2.07 9.18
N SER A 19 23.41 2.18 9.12
CA SER A 19 22.53 1.13 8.56
C SER A 19 21.83 1.57 7.28
N SER A 20 21.60 0.63 6.37
CA SER A 20 20.88 0.86 5.12
C SER A 20 19.93 -0.30 4.82
N LYS A 21 18.78 0.00 4.22
CA LYS A 21 17.83 -1.00 3.71
C LYS A 21 18.03 -1.11 2.19
N SER A 22 18.12 -2.33 1.66
CA SER A 22 18.18 -2.54 0.20
C SER A 22 16.90 -3.20 -0.28
N PHE A 23 16.34 -2.66 -1.36
CA PHE A 23 15.18 -3.21 -2.04
C PHE A 23 15.61 -3.67 -3.42
N MET A 24 15.08 -4.81 -3.87
CA MET A 24 15.41 -5.38 -5.17
C MET A 24 14.19 -6.12 -5.73
N ALA A 25 13.93 -5.88 -7.01
CA ALA A 25 12.99 -6.69 -7.78
C ALA A 25 13.68 -7.17 -9.06
N CYS A 26 13.37 -8.39 -9.47
CA CYS A 26 13.88 -9.03 -10.68
C CYS A 26 12.73 -9.82 -11.33
N VAL A 27 12.57 -9.64 -12.63
CA VAL A 27 11.57 -10.36 -13.44
C VAL A 27 12.23 -10.86 -14.72
N GLU A 28 11.89 -12.09 -15.08
CA GLU A 28 12.25 -12.70 -16.36
C GLU A 28 10.98 -12.90 -17.18
N VAL A 29 11.02 -12.45 -18.43
CA VAL A 29 9.90 -12.57 -19.37
C VAL A 29 10.41 -13.14 -20.69
N GLU A 30 9.66 -14.08 -21.24
CA GLU A 30 9.93 -14.63 -22.56
C GLU A 30 9.36 -13.70 -23.63
N LEU A 31 10.19 -13.34 -24.62
CA LEU A 31 9.79 -12.47 -25.71
C LEU A 31 9.29 -13.33 -26.89
N PRO A 32 8.20 -12.92 -27.56
CA PRO A 32 7.63 -13.67 -28.68
C PRO A 32 8.57 -13.66 -29.88
N THR A 33 8.68 -14.83 -30.52
CA THR A 33 9.49 -15.02 -31.73
C THR A 33 8.79 -14.33 -32.90
N GLY A 34 9.29 -13.17 -33.32
CA GLY A 34 8.71 -12.36 -34.41
C GLY A 34 8.25 -10.96 -34.02
N ALA A 35 8.48 -10.52 -32.78
CA ALA A 35 8.24 -9.14 -32.40
C ALA A 35 9.07 -8.16 -33.23
N SER A 36 8.46 -7.05 -33.62
CA SER A 36 9.15 -5.93 -34.25
C SER A 36 10.06 -5.21 -33.25
N ALA A 37 11.05 -4.47 -33.75
CA ALA A 37 11.98 -3.71 -32.91
C ALA A 37 11.26 -2.74 -31.95
N ARG A 38 10.14 -2.16 -32.38
CA ARG A 38 9.31 -1.26 -31.57
C ARG A 38 8.63 -1.99 -30.42
N GLU A 39 7.98 -3.12 -30.70
CA GLU A 39 7.31 -3.93 -29.66
C GLU A 39 8.30 -4.48 -28.63
N LEU A 40 9.53 -4.80 -29.06
CA LEU A 40 10.61 -5.17 -28.15
C LEU A 40 11.00 -4.00 -27.26
N GLN A 41 11.15 -2.81 -27.82
CA GLN A 41 11.50 -1.60 -27.07
C GLN A 41 10.41 -1.23 -26.06
N ASP A 42 9.13 -1.30 -26.46
CA ASP A 42 7.98 -1.05 -25.60
C ASP A 42 7.96 -2.07 -24.45
N LYS A 43 8.11 -3.37 -24.74
CA LYS A 43 8.18 -4.42 -23.70
C LYS A 43 9.36 -4.24 -22.75
N ILE A 44 10.52 -3.84 -23.24
CA ILE A 44 11.68 -3.56 -22.39
C ILE A 44 11.36 -2.40 -21.44
N HIS A 45 10.78 -1.33 -21.96
CA HIS A 45 10.39 -0.16 -21.19
C HIS A 45 9.36 -0.53 -20.11
N ASP A 46 8.26 -1.17 -20.51
CA ASP A 46 7.16 -1.57 -19.63
C ASP A 46 7.65 -2.54 -18.54
N THR A 47 8.46 -3.53 -18.90
CA THR A 47 8.98 -4.51 -17.94
C THR A 47 9.94 -3.84 -16.95
N PHE A 48 10.79 -2.93 -17.40
CA PHE A 48 11.68 -2.20 -16.50
C PHE A 48 10.91 -1.24 -15.60
N GLU A 49 9.93 -0.52 -16.14
CA GLU A 49 9.07 0.36 -15.37
C GLU A 49 8.27 -0.42 -14.33
N LEU A 50 7.77 -1.61 -14.69
CA LEU A 50 7.09 -2.52 -13.78
C LEU A 50 7.97 -2.82 -12.55
N VAL A 51 9.21 -3.26 -12.79
CA VAL A 51 10.16 -3.66 -11.73
C VAL A 51 10.57 -2.44 -10.89
N LYS A 52 10.84 -1.29 -11.53
CA LYS A 52 11.19 -0.04 -10.85
C LYS A 52 10.06 0.45 -9.94
N GLN A 53 8.86 0.59 -10.47
CA GLN A 53 7.70 1.03 -9.70
C GLN A 53 7.37 0.05 -8.56
N SER A 54 7.64 -1.26 -8.72
CA SER A 54 7.47 -2.23 -7.62
C SER A 54 8.35 -1.88 -6.43
N VAL A 55 9.63 -1.60 -6.68
CA VAL A 55 10.59 -1.21 -5.64
C VAL A 55 10.27 0.16 -5.05
N GLU A 56 9.93 1.14 -5.88
CA GLU A 56 9.56 2.49 -5.40
C GLU A 56 8.25 2.48 -4.59
N SER A 57 7.29 1.64 -4.96
CA SER A 57 6.05 1.45 -4.18
C SER A 57 6.33 0.79 -2.83
N GLU A 58 7.28 -0.14 -2.79
CA GLU A 58 7.70 -0.79 -1.54
C GLU A 58 8.44 0.19 -0.62
N ILE A 59 9.34 1.01 -1.18
CA ILE A 59 10.07 2.05 -0.45
C ILE A 59 9.13 3.13 0.09
N SER A 60 8.14 3.55 -0.69
CA SER A 60 7.16 4.57 -0.30
C SER A 60 6.07 4.04 0.65
N GLY A 61 6.05 2.73 0.96
CA GLY A 61 5.01 2.11 1.78
C GLY A 61 3.64 2.00 1.09
N GLN A 62 3.56 2.28 -0.21
CA GLN A 62 2.37 2.12 -1.05
C GLN A 62 2.21 0.68 -1.55
N THR A 63 2.30 -0.32 -0.68
CA THR A 63 2.00 -1.72 -1.05
C THR A 63 0.50 -1.93 -1.16
N GLY A 64 -0.16 -1.41 -2.20
CA GLY A 64 -1.48 -1.92 -2.59
C GLY A 64 -2.30 -1.16 -3.62
N GLN A 65 -1.66 -0.55 -4.61
CA GLN A 65 -2.36 -0.20 -5.85
C GLN A 65 -1.56 -0.70 -7.04
N ARG A 66 -1.61 -2.02 -7.26
CA ARG A 66 -1.48 -2.55 -8.63
C ARG A 66 -2.67 -3.44 -8.91
N SER A 67 -3.56 -2.84 -9.68
CA SER A 67 -4.53 -3.44 -10.58
C SER A 67 -3.95 -4.66 -11.30
N SER A 68 -4.18 -5.85 -10.75
CA SER A 68 -4.27 -7.03 -11.58
C SER A 68 -5.58 -6.93 -12.35
N GLY A 69 -5.48 -6.74 -13.65
CA GLY A 69 -6.59 -6.91 -14.59
C GLY A 69 -7.23 -8.27 -14.32
N ARG A 70 -8.43 -8.26 -13.75
CA ARG A 70 -9.23 -9.45 -13.55
C ARG A 70 -9.88 -9.76 -14.88
N GLU A 71 -9.22 -10.60 -15.67
CA GLU A 71 -9.91 -11.41 -16.67
C GLU A 71 -11.08 -12.11 -15.98
N GLU A 72 -12.29 -11.78 -16.44
CA GLU A 72 -13.53 -12.41 -16.04
C GLU A 72 -13.53 -13.86 -16.54
N ARG A 73 -13.15 -14.79 -15.65
CA ARG A 73 -13.57 -16.18 -15.74
C ARG A 73 -14.65 -16.44 -14.70
N PRO A 74 -15.87 -16.86 -15.10
CA PRO A 74 -16.95 -17.09 -14.17
C PRO A 74 -16.83 -18.47 -13.51
N GLN A 75 -17.35 -18.52 -12.29
CA GLN A 75 -17.66 -19.71 -11.46
C GLN A 75 -16.55 -20.30 -10.60
N GLY A 76 -16.83 -20.26 -9.30
CA GLY A 76 -16.02 -20.90 -8.26
C GLY A 76 -16.35 -20.33 -6.89
N ARG A 77 -17.60 -20.51 -6.45
CA ARG A 77 -18.11 -20.15 -5.12
C ARG A 77 -17.36 -20.99 -4.08
N GLN A 78 -16.22 -20.51 -3.59
CA GLN A 78 -15.57 -21.06 -2.40
C GLN A 78 -15.44 -19.96 -1.35
N GLN A 79 -16.45 -19.92 -0.48
CA GLN A 79 -16.36 -19.26 0.81
C GLN A 79 -15.25 -19.96 1.59
N ARG A 80 -14.06 -19.32 1.65
CA ARG A 80 -13.10 -19.65 2.69
C ARG A 80 -13.58 -18.99 3.99
N PRO A 81 -13.61 -19.73 5.12
CA PRO A 81 -13.99 -19.14 6.39
C PRO A 81 -12.99 -18.03 6.74
N ARG A 82 -13.54 -16.84 7.01
CA ARG A 82 -12.80 -15.69 7.56
C ARG A 82 -12.17 -16.15 8.88
N GLN A 83 -10.89 -16.49 8.86
CA GLN A 83 -10.11 -16.57 10.08
C GLN A 83 -10.13 -15.16 10.70
N HIS A 84 -10.84 -15.05 11.81
CA HIS A 84 -10.67 -13.96 12.77
C HIS A 84 -9.18 -13.95 13.14
N GLN A 85 -8.39 -13.11 12.49
CA GLN A 85 -7.15 -12.65 13.08
C GLN A 85 -7.53 -11.78 14.28
N PRO A 86 -6.96 -12.01 15.46
CA PRO A 86 -7.18 -11.14 16.61
C PRO A 86 -6.84 -9.70 16.19
N ASP A 87 -7.64 -8.74 16.67
CA ASP A 87 -7.54 -7.31 16.37
C ASP A 87 -6.11 -6.78 16.57
N GLY A 88 -5.30 -6.92 15.53
CA GLY A 88 -3.97 -6.35 15.47
C GLY A 88 -4.05 -4.83 15.33
N LYS A 89 -2.91 -4.17 15.57
CA LYS A 89 -2.76 -2.74 15.31
C LYS A 89 -3.27 -2.37 13.92
N ALA A 90 -3.79 -1.16 13.80
CA ALA A 90 -4.30 -0.62 12.55
C ALA A 90 -3.26 -0.74 11.44
N SER A 91 -3.70 -1.07 10.24
CA SER A 91 -2.80 -1.12 9.09
C SER A 91 -2.28 0.28 8.79
N ASN A 92 -1.01 0.41 8.40
CA ASN A 92 -0.42 1.68 7.97
C ASN A 92 -1.28 2.41 6.93
N LYS A 93 -1.98 1.69 6.05
CA LYS A 93 -2.92 2.29 5.09
C LYS A 93 -4.11 2.96 5.76
N GLN A 94 -4.68 2.35 6.80
CA GLN A 94 -5.81 2.91 7.54
C GLN A 94 -5.37 4.14 8.33
N ILE A 95 -4.19 4.08 8.95
CA ILE A 95 -3.60 5.22 9.67
C ILE A 95 -3.34 6.39 8.70
N SER A 96 -2.68 6.14 7.56
CA SER A 96 -2.45 7.17 6.54
C SER A 96 -3.75 7.76 6.01
N TYR A 97 -4.74 6.90 5.71
CA TYR A 97 -6.04 7.37 5.24
C TYR A 97 -6.76 8.23 6.29
N LEU A 98 -6.73 7.85 7.56
CA LEU A 98 -7.30 8.62 8.66
C LEU A 98 -6.61 9.99 8.82
N LEU A 99 -5.27 10.02 8.73
CA LEU A 99 -4.49 11.26 8.79
C LEU A 99 -4.78 12.18 7.60
N ASP A 100 -4.85 11.64 6.38
CA ASP A 100 -5.16 12.41 5.18
C ASP A 100 -6.62 12.89 5.19
N LEU A 101 -7.54 12.06 5.69
CA LEU A 101 -8.93 12.44 5.89
C LEU A 101 -9.04 13.58 6.92
N ALA A 102 -8.32 13.51 8.04
CA ALA A 102 -8.29 14.58 9.04
C ALA A 102 -7.73 15.90 8.45
N LYS A 103 -6.61 15.83 7.74
CA LYS A 103 -6.02 17.00 7.03
C LYS A 103 -6.98 17.60 6.02
N SER A 104 -7.65 16.78 5.21
CA SER A 104 -8.64 17.24 4.22
C SER A 104 -9.85 17.96 4.84
N ARG A 105 -10.05 17.78 6.15
CA ARG A 105 -11.13 18.41 6.93
C ARG A 105 -10.64 19.51 7.85
N GLY A 106 -9.37 19.89 7.75
CA GLY A 106 -8.78 20.94 8.59
C GLY A 106 -8.58 20.52 10.05
N VAL A 107 -8.74 19.23 10.37
CA VAL A 107 -8.45 18.71 11.71
C VAL A 107 -6.94 18.52 11.80
N MET A 108 -6.30 19.22 12.75
CA MET A 108 -4.87 19.07 12.96
C MET A 108 -4.56 17.72 13.61
N PRO A 109 -3.41 17.11 13.31
CA PRO A 109 -3.02 15.83 13.91
C PRO A 109 -3.08 15.81 15.45
N ARG A 110 -2.78 16.94 16.09
CA ARG A 110 -2.89 17.10 17.55
C ARG A 110 -4.33 17.01 18.06
N ASP A 111 -5.29 17.54 17.32
CA ASP A 111 -6.70 17.51 17.69
C ASP A 111 -7.28 16.10 17.46
N LEU A 112 -6.78 15.41 16.42
CA LEU A 112 -7.11 14.00 16.18
C LEU A 112 -6.57 13.10 17.30
N ASP A 113 -5.32 13.28 17.73
CA ASP A 113 -4.75 12.54 18.86
C ASP A 113 -5.50 12.84 20.17
N ALA A 114 -5.98 14.07 20.36
CA ALA A 114 -6.82 14.43 21.50
C ALA A 114 -8.19 13.72 21.48
N ASP A 115 -8.86 13.66 20.32
CA ASP A 115 -10.13 12.92 20.15
C ASP A 115 -9.95 11.41 20.35
N ILE A 116 -8.79 10.87 19.92
CA ILE A 116 -8.42 9.47 20.16
C ILE A 116 -8.27 9.19 21.66
N ARG A 117 -7.52 10.02 22.39
CA ARG A 117 -7.36 9.85 23.85
C ARG A 117 -8.67 9.95 24.60
N GLN A 118 -9.60 10.79 24.14
CA GLN A 118 -10.90 10.95 24.76
C GLN A 118 -11.81 9.74 24.57
N ARG A 119 -11.68 9.03 23.43
CA ARG A 119 -12.55 7.89 23.06
C ARG A 119 -11.96 6.54 23.42
N TYR A 120 -10.64 6.43 23.39
CA TYR A 120 -9.91 5.20 23.58
C TYR A 120 -8.95 5.37 24.75
N ALA A 121 -9.32 4.83 25.91
CA ALA A 121 -8.51 4.91 27.13
C ALA A 121 -7.13 4.20 27.01
N TYR A 122 -6.94 3.37 25.97
CA TYR A 122 -5.73 2.61 25.74
C TYR A 122 -4.81 3.19 24.65
N ALA A 123 -5.28 4.19 23.88
CA ALA A 123 -4.55 4.73 22.73
C ALA A 123 -4.17 6.20 22.98
N GLU A 124 -2.87 6.50 22.97
CA GLU A 124 -2.38 7.88 23.14
C GLU A 124 -2.27 8.63 21.81
N THR A 125 -2.12 7.87 20.72
CA THR A 125 -1.88 8.37 19.37
C THR A 125 -2.64 7.53 18.34
N VAL A 126 -2.77 8.06 17.11
CA VAL A 126 -3.36 7.35 15.97
C VAL A 126 -2.70 6.00 15.64
N TYR A 127 -1.45 5.78 16.06
CA TYR A 127 -0.68 4.57 15.80
C TYR A 127 -1.01 3.41 16.75
N ASP A 128 -1.68 3.69 17.85
CA ASP A 128 -2.06 2.69 18.86
C ASP A 128 -3.45 2.10 18.62
N LEU A 129 -4.19 2.65 17.65
CA LEU A 129 -5.51 2.16 17.29
C LEU A 129 -5.46 0.74 16.74
N SER A 130 -6.46 -0.06 17.11
CA SER A 130 -6.70 -1.36 16.46
C SER A 130 -7.25 -1.17 15.04
N ARG A 131 -7.24 -2.26 14.26
CA ARG A 131 -7.80 -2.25 12.91
C ARG A 131 -9.29 -1.88 12.89
N ALA A 132 -10.06 -2.39 13.85
CA ALA A 132 -11.46 -2.06 14.02
C ALA A 132 -11.64 -0.60 14.43
N ASP A 133 -10.90 -0.15 15.44
CA ASP A 133 -11.03 1.19 16.01
C ASP A 133 -10.60 2.29 15.05
N CYS A 134 -9.56 2.06 14.24
CA CYS A 134 -9.18 2.98 13.18
C CYS A 134 -10.28 3.10 12.12
N SER A 135 -10.98 2.01 11.79
CA SER A 135 -12.11 2.04 10.86
C SER A 135 -13.30 2.81 11.45
N PHE A 136 -13.62 2.60 12.73
CA PHE A 136 -14.64 3.38 13.43
C PHE A 136 -14.29 4.86 13.49
N MET A 137 -13.03 5.19 13.72
CA MET A 137 -12.56 6.58 13.74
C MET A 137 -12.67 7.23 12.36
N ILE A 138 -12.35 6.50 11.28
CA ILE A 138 -12.55 6.97 9.90
C ILE A 138 -14.02 7.30 9.65
N ASP A 139 -14.94 6.40 9.97
CA ASP A 139 -16.39 6.62 9.79
C ASP A 139 -16.89 7.81 10.61
N HIS A 140 -16.37 7.97 11.82
CA HIS A 140 -16.71 9.09 12.69
C HIS A 140 -16.23 10.42 12.11
N VAL A 141 -14.95 10.51 11.73
CA VAL A 141 -14.39 11.69 11.05
C VAL A 141 -15.16 11.96 9.78
N GLN A 142 -15.58 10.92 9.03
CA GLN A 142 -16.40 11.03 7.82
C GLN A 142 -17.79 11.64 8.09
N ARG A 143 -18.44 11.29 9.21
CA ARG A 143 -19.77 11.78 9.58
C ARG A 143 -19.78 13.19 10.14
N GLN A 144 -18.73 13.63 10.84
CA GLN A 144 -18.70 14.98 11.45
C GLN A 144 -18.86 16.14 10.45
N LYS A 145 -18.44 15.99 9.18
CA LYS A 145 -18.63 17.01 8.13
C LYS A 145 -20.04 16.99 7.51
N ALA A 146 -20.82 15.93 7.69
CA ALA A 146 -22.19 15.91 7.20
C ALA A 146 -23.15 16.73 8.09
N ALA A 147 -22.67 17.20 9.25
CA ALA A 147 -23.44 17.90 10.28
C ALA A 147 -23.04 19.38 10.47
N ALA A 148 -22.17 19.92 9.61
CA ALA A 148 -21.77 21.33 9.57
C ALA A 148 -21.97 21.89 8.16
#